data_AF-A0A2V9VHL5-F1
#
_entry.id   AF-A0A2V9VHL5-F1
#
_cell.length_a   1.000
_cell.length_b   1.000
_cell.length_c   1.000
_cell.angle_alpha   90.00
_cell.angle_beta   90.00
_cell.angle_gamma   90.00
#
_symmetry.space_group_name_H-M   'P 1'
#
loop_
_entity.id
_entity.type
_entity.pdbx_description
1 polymer ?
#
loop_
_entity_poly.entity_id
_entity_poly.type
_entity_poly.pdbx_seq_one_letter_code
_entity_poly.pdbx_strand_id
1 'polypeptide(L)'
;MQTADFGSVIGASSLHVTNLNLRGTIKELAQLDGGFVVSGEGIFLSACRYLDAVAAQVDVPLGLGSRHLAAAKMSAVTSAVGIVVSESSLVRLFCHGQLVGEIIPEVWMMDHAHLGGAVKREQVGELTILTPSWRQTPIAK
;
A
#
# COMPACT_ATOMS: atom_id res chain seq x y z
N MET A 1 13.58 -4.00 -22.97
CA MET A 1 13.17 -4.25 -21.58
C MET A 1 11.77 -4.88 -21.63
N GLN A 2 11.67 -6.17 -21.30
CA GLN A 2 10.49 -7.00 -21.53
C GLN A 2 9.41 -6.65 -20.50
N THR A 3 8.22 -6.25 -20.95
CA THR A 3 7.09 -5.89 -20.08
C THR A 3 6.42 -7.16 -19.57
N ALA A 4 6.44 -7.38 -18.26
CA ALA A 4 5.58 -8.36 -17.60
C ALA A 4 4.17 -7.78 -17.54
N ASP A 5 3.46 -7.84 -18.67
CA ASP A 5 2.06 -7.47 -18.78
C ASP A 5 1.22 -8.71 -18.47
N PHE A 6 0.45 -8.67 -17.39
CA PHE A 6 -0.28 -9.86 -16.92
C PHE A 6 -1.50 -10.19 -17.81
N GLY A 7 -1.88 -9.29 -18.73
CA GLY A 7 -3.18 -9.25 -19.38
C GLY A 7 -3.49 -10.25 -20.50
N SER A 8 -2.58 -11.13 -20.92
CA SER A 8 -2.81 -11.97 -22.13
C SER A 8 -2.92 -13.49 -21.88
N VAL A 9 -2.40 -14.03 -20.77
CA VAL A 9 -2.15 -15.49 -20.66
C VAL A 9 -2.80 -16.16 -19.44
N ILE A 10 -3.36 -15.40 -18.50
CA ILE A 10 -3.81 -15.92 -17.19
C ILE A 10 -5.16 -15.33 -16.82
N GLY A 11 -6.13 -16.19 -16.48
CA GLY A 11 -7.49 -15.78 -16.13
C GLY A 11 -7.50 -14.79 -14.94
N ALA A 12 -8.40 -13.81 -14.97
CA ALA A 12 -8.46 -12.71 -14.01
C ALA A 12 -8.50 -13.19 -12.54
N SER A 13 -9.17 -14.30 -12.24
CA SER A 13 -9.23 -14.86 -10.88
C SER A 13 -7.87 -15.31 -10.33
N SER A 14 -6.96 -15.76 -11.20
CA SER A 14 -5.62 -16.21 -10.81
C SER A 14 -4.72 -15.05 -10.36
N LEU A 15 -5.03 -13.83 -10.80
CA LEU A 15 -4.26 -12.61 -10.53
C LEU A 15 -4.85 -11.73 -9.43
N HIS A 16 -5.86 -12.21 -8.72
CA HIS A 16 -6.50 -11.45 -7.66
C HIS A 16 -5.62 -11.39 -6.40
N VAL A 17 -5.58 -10.24 -5.72
CA VAL A 17 -4.73 -9.99 -4.53
C VAL A 17 -4.97 -10.95 -3.36
N THR A 18 -6.17 -11.53 -3.25
CA THR A 18 -6.50 -12.52 -2.23
C THR A 18 -6.06 -13.94 -2.59
N ASN A 19 -5.59 -14.19 -3.82
CA ASN A 19 -5.10 -15.50 -4.23
C ASN A 19 -3.79 -15.83 -3.51
N LEU A 20 -3.83 -16.84 -2.63
CA LEU A 20 -2.66 -17.26 -1.85
C LEU A 20 -1.55 -17.84 -2.73
N ASN A 21 -1.90 -18.49 -3.85
CA ASN A 21 -0.92 -19.07 -4.77
C ASN A 21 -0.10 -17.99 -5.50
N LEU A 22 -0.64 -16.78 -5.62
CA LEU A 22 0.02 -15.65 -6.27
C LEU A 22 1.03 -14.95 -5.36
N ARG A 23 0.91 -15.11 -4.03
CA ARG A 23 1.72 -14.36 -3.05
C ARG A 23 3.22 -14.55 -3.22
N GLY A 24 3.67 -15.76 -3.55
CA GLY A 24 5.10 -16.05 -3.78
C GLY A 24 5.64 -15.23 -4.95
N THR A 25 4.95 -15.28 -6.09
CA THR A 25 5.29 -14.52 -7.28
C THR A 25 5.31 -13.01 -7.03
N ILE A 26 4.35 -12.46 -6.29
CA ILE A 26 4.35 -11.03 -5.95
C ILE A 26 5.54 -10.65 -5.07
N LYS A 27 5.92 -11.51 -4.11
CA LYS A 27 7.11 -11.26 -3.28
C LYS A 27 8.40 -11.30 -4.09
N GLU A 28 8.51 -12.19 -5.06
CA GLU A 28 9.67 -12.26 -5.97
C GLU A 28 9.74 -11.01 -6.85
N LEU A 29 8.63 -10.62 -7.48
CA LEU A 29 8.56 -9.43 -8.31
C LEU A 29 8.79 -8.14 -7.51
N ALA A 30 8.39 -8.10 -6.23
CA ALA A 30 8.57 -6.93 -5.38
C ALA A 30 10.05 -6.66 -5.01
N GLN A 31 10.95 -7.62 -5.25
CA GLN A 31 12.39 -7.40 -5.10
C GLN A 31 13.01 -6.66 -6.29
N LEU A 32 12.27 -6.57 -7.41
CA LEU A 32 12.70 -5.84 -8.59
C LEU A 32 12.34 -4.35 -8.49
N ASP A 33 13.01 -3.53 -9.29
CA ASP A 33 12.76 -2.10 -9.33
C ASP A 33 11.39 -1.75 -9.94
N GLY A 34 10.80 -0.68 -9.42
CA GLY A 34 9.53 -0.13 -9.89
C GLY A 34 8.36 -0.43 -8.96
N GLY A 35 7.16 -0.52 -9.53
CA GLY A 35 5.92 -0.75 -8.79
C GLY A 35 4.93 -1.64 -9.51
N PHE A 36 3.83 -1.91 -8.82
CA PHE A 36 2.69 -2.66 -9.30
C PHE A 36 1.54 -1.71 -9.68
N VAL A 37 0.76 -2.10 -10.69
CA VAL A 37 -0.54 -1.49 -10.95
C VAL A 37 -1.60 -2.53 -10.68
N VAL A 38 -2.54 -2.20 -9.80
CA VAL A 38 -3.63 -3.08 -9.39
C VAL A 38 -4.95 -2.39 -9.72
N SER A 39 -5.90 -3.14 -10.29
CA SER A 39 -7.23 -2.62 -10.59
C SER A 39 -8.04 -2.35 -9.31
N GLY A 40 -9.11 -1.57 -9.41
CA GLY A 40 -10.06 -1.38 -8.30
C GLY A 40 -10.76 -2.66 -7.85
N GLU A 41 -10.74 -3.70 -8.68
CA GLU A 41 -11.25 -5.04 -8.37
C GLU A 41 -10.19 -5.96 -7.76
N GLY A 42 -8.99 -5.45 -7.48
CA GLY A 42 -7.92 -6.23 -6.83
C GLY A 42 -7.12 -7.12 -7.78
N ILE A 43 -7.14 -6.87 -9.10
CA ILE A 43 -6.38 -7.64 -10.09
C ILE A 43 -5.04 -6.97 -10.38
N PHE A 44 -3.94 -7.72 -10.30
CA PHE A 44 -2.64 -7.21 -10.77
C PHE A 44 -2.63 -7.05 -12.29
N LEU A 45 -2.50 -5.81 -12.76
CA LEU A 45 -2.45 -5.47 -14.19
C LEU A 45 -1.02 -5.48 -14.72
N SER A 46 -0.07 -4.96 -13.93
CA SER A 46 1.34 -4.94 -14.30
C SER A 46 2.26 -4.93 -13.07
N ALA A 47 3.52 -5.32 -13.28
CA ALA A 47 4.60 -5.29 -12.29
C ALA A 47 5.86 -4.64 -12.86
N CYS A 48 6.81 -4.29 -11.99
CA CYS A 48 8.12 -3.72 -12.34
C CYS A 48 8.00 -2.46 -13.21
N ARG A 49 6.97 -1.64 -12.96
CA ARG A 49 6.72 -0.41 -13.73
C ARG A 49 7.47 0.76 -13.13
N TYR A 50 8.17 1.50 -13.98
CA TYR A 50 8.60 2.84 -13.65
C TYR A 50 7.37 3.77 -13.67
N LEU A 51 7.04 4.32 -12.51
CA LEU A 51 5.91 5.22 -12.33
C LEU A 51 6.45 6.64 -12.17
N ASP A 52 6.21 7.49 -13.15
CA ASP A 52 6.49 8.92 -13.05
C ASP A 52 5.37 9.76 -13.68
N ALA A 53 5.00 10.82 -12.98
CA ALA A 53 4.03 11.80 -13.44
C ALA A 53 4.71 13.17 -13.40
N VAL A 54 4.97 13.70 -14.59
CA VAL A 54 5.76 14.93 -14.78
C VAL A 54 5.03 16.18 -14.26
N ALA A 55 3.70 16.18 -14.25
CA ALA A 55 2.90 17.40 -14.12
C ALA A 55 2.37 17.72 -12.69
N ALA A 56 2.71 16.93 -11.67
CA ALA A 56 2.17 17.15 -10.32
C ALA A 56 3.21 17.76 -9.38
N GLN A 57 2.88 18.94 -8.84
CA GLN A 57 3.57 19.49 -7.69
C GLN A 57 2.88 18.93 -6.43
N VAL A 58 3.59 18.02 -5.75
CA VAL A 58 3.13 17.37 -4.53
C VAL A 58 4.06 17.73 -3.40
N ASP A 59 3.50 17.93 -2.20
CA ASP A 59 4.28 18.18 -1.00
C ASP A 59 4.48 16.85 -0.25
N VAL A 60 5.71 16.34 -0.30
CA VAL A 60 6.09 15.07 0.29
C VAL A 60 7.05 15.37 1.45
N PRO A 61 6.77 14.86 2.67
CA PRO A 61 7.62 15.11 3.83
C PRO A 61 9.11 14.84 3.57
N LEU A 62 9.96 15.68 4.17
CA LEU A 62 11.42 15.53 4.11
C LEU A 62 11.84 14.15 4.62
N GLY A 63 12.80 13.53 3.93
CA GLY A 63 13.29 12.17 4.24
C GLY A 63 12.53 11.05 3.52
N LEU A 64 11.48 11.36 2.77
CA LEU A 64 10.82 10.39 1.88
C LEU A 64 11.43 10.43 0.46
N GLY A 65 11.69 9.26 -0.10
CA GLY A 65 12.48 9.09 -1.31
C GLY A 65 11.67 9.07 -2.62
N SER A 66 12.33 8.67 -3.71
CA SER A 66 11.75 8.63 -5.06
C SER A 66 10.48 7.77 -5.16
N ARG A 67 10.39 6.65 -4.43
CA ARG A 67 9.19 5.79 -4.40
C ARG A 67 7.98 6.51 -3.80
N HIS A 68 8.19 7.28 -2.74
CA HIS A 68 7.13 8.10 -2.12
C HIS A 68 6.71 9.22 -3.07
N LEU A 69 7.67 9.90 -3.68
CA LEU A 69 7.40 10.96 -4.64
C LEU A 69 6.60 10.45 -5.85
N ALA A 70 6.99 9.29 -6.40
CA ALA A 70 6.27 8.65 -7.50
C ALA A 70 4.81 8.33 -7.12
N ALA A 71 4.59 7.73 -5.95
CA ALA A 71 3.25 7.40 -5.47
C ALA A 71 2.38 8.65 -5.22
N ALA A 72 2.96 9.69 -4.60
CA ALA A 72 2.28 10.96 -4.40
C ALA A 72 1.88 11.58 -5.74
N LYS A 73 2.81 11.73 -6.68
CA LYS A 73 2.54 12.28 -8.02
C LYS A 73 1.49 11.48 -8.78
N MET A 74 1.57 10.15 -8.76
CA MET A 74 0.57 9.27 -9.40
C MET A 74 -0.82 9.48 -8.81
N SER A 75 -0.93 9.52 -7.49
CA SER A 75 -2.21 9.76 -6.81
C SER A 75 -2.76 11.17 -7.02
N ALA A 76 -1.93 12.14 -7.40
CA ALA A 76 -2.34 13.52 -7.66
C ALA A 76 -2.96 13.70 -9.05
N VAL A 77 -2.50 12.94 -10.05
CA VAL A 77 -2.96 13.05 -11.46
C VAL A 77 -3.95 11.96 -11.86
N THR A 78 -4.23 11.02 -10.97
CA THR A 78 -5.17 9.93 -11.17
C THR A 78 -6.12 9.81 -9.99
N SER A 79 -7.19 9.02 -10.12
CA SER A 79 -8.06 8.66 -9.01
C SER A 79 -7.53 7.47 -8.18
N ALA A 80 -6.29 7.04 -8.41
CA ALA A 80 -5.71 5.89 -7.74
C ALA A 80 -5.11 6.26 -6.37
N VAL A 81 -5.04 5.27 -5.49
CA VAL A 81 -4.33 5.37 -4.21
C VAL A 81 -2.89 4.88 -4.40
N GLY A 82 -1.92 5.70 -4.00
CA GLY A 82 -0.52 5.31 -3.95
C GLY A 82 -0.20 4.57 -2.67
N ILE A 83 0.34 3.35 -2.76
CA ILE A 83 0.76 2.56 -1.60
C ILE A 83 2.26 2.32 -1.69
N VAL A 84 3.01 2.66 -0.63
CA VAL A 84 4.46 2.52 -0.61
C VAL A 84 4.89 1.77 0.62
N VAL A 85 5.67 0.70 0.43
CA VAL A 85 6.41 0.03 1.51
C VAL A 85 7.85 0.56 1.49
N SER A 86 8.28 1.23 2.54
CA SER A 86 9.65 1.72 2.66
C SER A 86 10.62 0.61 3.07
N GLU A 87 11.91 0.85 2.85
CA GLU A 87 12.99 -0.03 3.34
C GLU A 87 12.99 -0.18 4.86
N SER A 88 12.53 0.86 5.57
CA SER A 88 12.27 0.82 7.01
C SER A 88 10.97 0.09 7.41
N SER A 89 10.41 -0.72 6.52
CA SER A 89 9.20 -1.53 6.73
C SER A 89 7.92 -0.75 7.03
N LEU A 90 7.85 0.55 6.75
CA LEU A 90 6.63 1.35 6.93
C LEU A 90 5.77 1.34 5.67
N VAL A 91 4.46 1.18 5.82
CA VAL A 91 3.51 1.28 4.70
C VAL A 91 2.84 2.64 4.73
N ARG A 92 2.91 3.38 3.64
CA ARG A 92 2.31 4.72 3.51
C ARG A 92 1.28 4.77 2.40
N LEU A 93 0.24 5.56 2.64
CA LEU A 93 -0.92 5.73 1.76
C LEU A 93 -0.96 7.17 1.24
N PHE A 94 -1.01 7.34 -0.07
CA PHE A 94 -1.14 8.62 -0.73
C PHE A 94 -2.45 8.70 -1.52
N CYS A 95 -3.21 9.76 -1.31
CA CYS A 95 -4.45 10.05 -2.04
C CYS A 95 -4.42 11.51 -2.48
N HIS A 96 -4.77 11.78 -3.75
CA HIS A 96 -4.79 13.15 -4.30
C HIS A 96 -3.47 13.93 -4.06
N GLY A 97 -2.33 13.23 -4.08
CA GLY A 97 -1.02 13.84 -3.85
C GLY A 97 -0.61 14.00 -2.39
N GLN A 98 -1.48 13.68 -1.43
CA GLN A 98 -1.24 13.89 0.00
C GLN A 98 -1.00 12.56 0.73
N LEU A 99 -0.09 12.57 1.72
CA LEU A 99 0.09 11.45 2.64
C LEU A 99 -1.08 11.40 3.61
N VAL A 100 -1.95 10.40 3.46
CA VAL A 100 -3.19 10.30 4.26
C VAL A 100 -3.10 9.27 5.39
N GLY A 101 -2.10 8.38 5.37
CA GLY A 101 -1.95 7.38 6.42
C GLY A 101 -0.62 6.65 6.40
N GLU A 102 -0.27 6.09 7.56
CA GLU A 102 0.91 5.28 7.79
C GLU A 102 0.55 4.04 8.61
N ILE A 103 1.13 2.90 8.26
CA ILE A 103 1.01 1.65 8.98
C ILE A 103 2.42 1.22 9.37
N ILE A 104 2.60 0.99 10.67
CA ILE A 104 3.81 0.40 11.26
C ILE A 104 3.50 -1.08 11.46
N PRO A 105 3.99 -2.00 10.60
CA PRO A 105 3.57 -3.40 10.65
C PRO A 105 3.89 -4.09 11.97
N GLU A 106 4.97 -3.72 12.64
CA GLU A 106 5.32 -4.28 13.95
C GLU A 106 4.25 -3.96 15.00
N VAL A 107 3.89 -2.68 15.14
CA VAL A 107 2.81 -2.22 16.03
C VAL A 107 1.48 -2.84 15.61
N TRP A 108 1.21 -2.86 14.31
CA TRP A 108 0.00 -3.47 13.77
C TRP A 108 -0.07 -4.97 14.11
N MET A 109 1.00 -5.75 13.94
CA MET A 109 0.98 -7.18 14.26
C MET A 109 0.88 -7.44 15.77
N MET A 110 1.51 -6.62 16.62
CA MET A 110 1.39 -6.72 18.07
C MET A 110 -0.06 -6.53 18.54
N ASP A 111 -0.81 -5.66 17.85
CA ASP A 111 -2.20 -5.38 18.18
C ASP A 111 -3.24 -6.30 17.49
N HIS A 112 -2.87 -7.18 16.55
CA HIS A 112 -3.81 -7.91 15.66
C HIS A 112 -3.60 -9.44 15.54
N ALA A 113 -3.18 -10.13 16.60
CA ALA A 113 -3.12 -11.61 16.61
C ALA A 113 -4.49 -12.31 16.32
N HIS A 114 -5.61 -11.57 16.37
CA HIS A 114 -6.96 -12.07 16.08
C HIS A 114 -7.74 -11.06 15.22
N LEU A 115 -8.06 -11.41 13.97
CA LEU A 115 -8.80 -10.54 13.04
C LEU A 115 -10.30 -10.53 13.39
N GLY A 116 -10.80 -9.38 13.90
CA GLY A 116 -12.25 -9.16 14.09
C GLY A 116 -12.69 -7.88 14.81
N GLY A 117 -11.83 -6.88 15.00
CA GLY A 117 -12.12 -5.69 15.84
C GLY A 117 -12.26 -4.37 15.09
N ALA A 118 -13.00 -3.42 15.68
CA ALA A 118 -13.14 -2.05 15.19
C ALA A 118 -11.79 -1.29 15.27
N VAL A 119 -11.48 -0.50 14.24
CA VAL A 119 -10.24 0.29 14.14
C VAL A 119 -10.51 1.73 14.61
N LYS A 120 -9.79 2.16 15.65
CA LYS A 120 -9.67 3.55 16.11
C LYS A 120 -8.85 4.35 15.09
N ARG A 121 -9.35 5.51 14.70
CA ARG A 121 -8.61 6.48 13.88
C ARG A 121 -8.15 7.60 14.79
N GLU A 122 -6.84 7.83 14.86
CA GLU A 122 -6.26 8.98 15.54
C GLU A 122 -5.63 9.90 14.52
N GLN A 123 -5.95 11.19 14.58
CA GLN A 123 -5.41 12.19 13.67
C GLN A 123 -4.34 13.00 14.42
N VAL A 124 -3.09 12.92 13.95
CA VAL A 124 -1.96 13.67 14.50
C VAL A 124 -1.48 14.63 13.41
N GLY A 125 -1.95 15.88 13.48
CA GLY A 125 -1.76 16.84 12.38
C GLY A 125 -2.59 16.45 11.16
N GLU A 126 -1.98 16.37 9.97
CA GLU A 126 -2.66 15.85 8.76
C GLU A 126 -2.61 14.32 8.65
N LEU A 127 -1.85 13.65 9.51
CA LEU A 127 -1.64 12.21 9.46
C LEU A 127 -2.77 11.46 10.19
N THR A 128 -3.44 10.53 9.49
CA THR A 128 -4.36 9.59 10.14
C THR A 128 -3.63 8.29 10.48
N ILE A 129 -3.52 8.01 11.78
CA ILE A 129 -3.02 6.76 12.36
C ILE A 129 -4.23 5.84 12.57
N LEU A 130 -4.15 4.62 12.05
CA LEU A 130 -5.16 3.58 12.25
C LEU A 130 -4.67 2.61 13.31
N THR A 131 -5.24 2.68 14.52
CA THR A 131 -4.93 1.81 15.67
C THR A 131 -6.16 0.98 16.01
N PRO A 132 -6.10 -0.31 16.36
CA PRO A 132 -7.30 -1.05 16.78
C PRO A 132 -7.91 -0.49 18.07
N SER A 133 -9.23 -0.55 18.20
CA SER A 133 -9.90 -0.38 19.48
C SER A 133 -10.26 -1.75 20.05
N TRP A 134 -9.57 -2.17 21.11
CA TRP A 134 -10.00 -3.29 21.95
C TRP A 134 -10.82 -2.75 23.14
N ARG A 135 -11.99 -3.34 23.41
CA ARG A 135 -12.61 -3.23 24.75
C ARG A 135 -11.87 -4.21 25.65
N GLN A 136 -11.23 -3.71 26.70
CA GLN A 136 -10.74 -4.55 27.79
C GLN A 136 -11.94 -5.26 28.43
N THR A 137 -11.99 -6.58 28.35
CA THR A 137 -12.84 -7.35 29.27
C THR A 137 -12.12 -7.39 30.60
N PRO A 138 -12.73 -6.94 31.72
CA PRO A 138 -12.10 -7.05 33.03
C PRO A 138 -11.84 -8.53 33.32
N ILE A 139 -10.58 -8.87 33.63
CA ILE A 139 -10.23 -10.19 34.15
C ILE A 139 -10.84 -10.27 35.54
N ALA A 140 -11.93 -11.04 35.68
CA ALA A 140 -12.50 -11.36 36.97
C ALA A 140 -11.52 -12.24 37.76
N LYS A 141 -11.24 -11.87 39.01
CA LYS A 141 -10.48 -12.66 39.99
C LYS A 141 -11.30 -13.83 40.50
#